data_AF-A0A453C0Z6-F1
#
_entry.id   AF-A0A453C0Z6-F1
#
_cell.length_a   1.000
_cell.length_b   1.000
_cell.length_c   1.000
_cell.angle_alpha   90.00
_cell.angle_beta   90.00
_cell.angle_gamma   90.00
#
_symmetry.space_group_name_H-M   'P 1'
#
loop_
_entity.id
_entity.type
_entity.pdbx_description
1 polymer ?
#
loop_
_entity_poly.entity_id
_entity_poly.type
_entity_poly.pdbx_seq_one_letter_code
_entity_poly.pdbx_strand_id
1 'polypeptide(L)'
;MDFLACLCAYIFGRLLFRPCGRGPCLILRRLHGLADKIGPTMAVLRLDVQRNIERLQELYLQDPSKYSTLTAMVEKEADDGTVRKADSCARAILWLTRSMDFTVALLQRLEKEEEEEEEEEGSDQQSLAQLVEDAYKVSLKPWHGWISSAACKIALKLIPERAIFVGWLMGENQSYSLLKVEIEKLVQLLQPFLDDIHAMLAKFKLDRLKST
;
A
#
# COMPACT_ATOMS: atom_id res chain seq x y z
N MET A 1 9.84 -3.01 11.34
CA MET A 1 8.61 -2.89 12.16
C MET A 1 8.37 -1.42 12.43
N ASP A 2 8.11 -0.60 11.42
CA ASP A 2 7.31 -0.76 10.20
C ASP A 2 6.84 0.72 9.98
N PHE A 3 6.92 1.49 8.88
CA PHE A 3 7.07 1.15 7.46
C PHE A 3 6.07 0.06 7.01
N LEU A 4 5.02 -0.05 7.83
CA LEU A 4 4.24 -1.22 8.20
C LEU A 4 3.16 -1.57 7.16
N ALA A 5 3.08 -0.78 6.08
CA ALA A 5 1.98 -0.79 5.12
C ALA A 5 2.29 -1.63 3.90
N CYS A 6 3.44 -1.39 3.28
CA CYS A 6 3.98 -2.20 2.18
C CYS A 6 4.23 -3.66 2.63
N LEU A 7 4.38 -3.87 3.94
CA LEU A 7 4.43 -5.18 4.60
C LEU A 7 3.14 -5.99 4.46
N CYS A 8 1.97 -5.33 4.48
CA CYS A 8 0.66 -5.97 4.64
C CYS A 8 0.44 -7.07 3.59
N ALA A 9 0.56 -6.72 2.32
CA ALA A 9 0.35 -7.66 1.21
C ALA A 9 1.43 -8.76 1.13
N TYR A 10 2.70 -8.43 1.45
CA TYR A 10 3.76 -9.44 1.52
C TYR A 10 3.53 -10.45 2.67
N ILE A 11 2.92 -10.00 3.77
CA ILE A 11 2.46 -10.86 4.87
C ILE A 11 1.27 -11.73 4.44
N PHE A 12 0.20 -11.17 3.86
CA PHE A 12 -0.94 -11.98 3.39
C PHE A 12 -0.51 -13.04 2.37
N GLY A 13 0.45 -12.74 1.49
CA GLY A 13 0.95 -13.68 0.48
C GLY A 13 1.75 -14.89 1.01
N ARG A 14 2.35 -14.82 2.21
CA ARG A 14 3.08 -15.96 2.83
C ARG A 14 2.40 -16.57 4.05
N LEU A 15 1.48 -15.85 4.70
CA LEU A 15 0.82 -16.26 5.94
C LEU A 15 -0.68 -16.58 5.79
N LEU A 16 -1.22 -16.47 4.56
CA LEU A 16 -2.33 -17.32 4.16
C LEU A 16 -1.76 -18.70 3.79
N PHE A 17 -1.63 -19.10 2.51
CA PHE A 17 -1.31 -20.52 2.19
C PHE A 17 -0.09 -20.79 1.30
N ARG A 18 0.90 -21.45 1.93
CA ARG A 18 2.12 -22.13 1.42
C ARG A 18 3.29 -21.26 0.93
N PRO A 19 4.55 -21.68 1.21
CA PRO A 19 5.73 -21.01 0.71
C PRO A 19 6.04 -21.40 -0.75
N CYS A 20 5.79 -20.50 -1.70
CA CYS A 20 6.44 -20.59 -3.00
C CYS A 20 7.93 -20.20 -2.86
N GLY A 21 8.83 -20.97 -3.49
CA GLY A 21 10.29 -20.86 -3.34
C GLY A 21 10.96 -19.62 -3.97
N ARG A 22 10.20 -18.55 -4.26
CA ARG A 22 10.73 -17.28 -4.77
C ARG A 22 11.00 -16.34 -3.58
N GLY A 23 12.14 -15.66 -3.60
CA GLY A 23 12.49 -14.66 -2.59
C GLY A 23 11.65 -13.38 -2.72
N PRO A 24 11.68 -12.48 -1.72
CA PRO A 24 11.08 -11.15 -1.85
C PRO A 24 11.71 -10.39 -3.02
N CYS A 25 10.88 -9.68 -3.78
CA CYS A 25 11.36 -8.67 -4.74
C CYS A 25 12.11 -7.57 -3.96
N LEU A 26 13.30 -7.15 -4.40
CA LEU A 26 14.18 -6.31 -3.57
C LEU A 26 13.56 -4.94 -3.28
N ILE A 27 12.84 -4.36 -4.25
CA ILE A 27 12.01 -3.17 -4.06
C ILE A 27 11.08 -3.26 -2.85
N LEU A 28 10.43 -4.40 -2.56
CA LEU A 28 9.57 -4.55 -1.37
C LEU A 28 10.37 -4.41 -0.06
N ARG A 29 11.60 -4.90 -0.03
CA ARG A 29 12.50 -4.79 1.13
C ARG A 29 13.02 -3.36 1.31
N ARG A 30 13.16 -2.59 0.23
CA ARG A 30 13.56 -1.18 0.25
C ARG A 30 12.40 -0.23 0.55
N LEU A 31 11.21 -0.50 0.00
CA LEU A 31 9.93 0.14 0.36
C LEU A 31 9.61 -0.04 1.84
N HIS A 32 9.90 -1.22 2.41
CA HIS A 32 9.97 -1.42 3.85
C HIS A 32 11.00 -0.43 4.44
N GLY A 33 12.30 -0.50 4.13
CA GLY A 33 13.33 0.40 4.70
C GLY A 33 13.18 1.92 4.49
N LEU A 34 12.05 2.41 3.96
CA LEU A 34 11.78 3.79 3.56
C LEU A 34 11.16 4.66 4.66
N ALA A 35 10.10 4.20 5.34
CA ALA A 35 9.29 5.08 6.23
C ALA A 35 9.85 5.26 7.66
N ASP A 36 11.04 4.74 7.95
CA ASP A 36 11.88 5.23 9.06
C ASP A 36 12.63 6.52 8.68
N LYS A 37 12.91 6.73 7.38
CA LYS A 37 13.69 7.87 6.89
C LYS A 37 12.86 9.15 6.67
N ILE A 38 11.54 9.01 6.53
CA ILE A 38 10.58 10.12 6.27
C ILE A 38 10.06 10.75 7.59
N GLY A 39 10.67 10.40 8.73
CA GLY A 39 10.52 11.15 9.98
C GLY A 39 9.21 10.96 10.75
N PRO A 40 9.05 11.67 11.89
CA PRO A 40 8.07 11.33 12.93
C PRO A 40 6.60 11.52 12.50
N THR A 41 6.29 12.40 11.54
CA THR A 41 4.90 12.56 11.06
C THR A 41 4.37 11.31 10.36
N MET A 42 5.26 10.49 9.76
CA MET A 42 4.87 9.19 9.22
C MET A 42 4.52 8.18 10.31
N ALA A 43 4.97 8.35 11.56
CA ALA A 43 4.69 7.41 12.65
C ALA A 43 3.18 7.24 12.92
N VAL A 44 2.38 8.29 12.72
CA VAL A 44 0.91 8.21 12.88
C VAL A 44 0.29 7.34 11.78
N LEU A 45 0.71 7.50 10.53
CA LEU A 45 0.24 6.70 9.40
C LEU A 45 0.71 5.24 9.53
N ARG A 46 1.95 5.03 9.98
CA ARG A 46 2.52 3.70 10.30
C ARG A 46 1.70 2.96 11.36
N LEU A 47 1.26 3.66 12.41
CA LEU A 47 0.48 3.08 13.51
C LEU A 47 -0.95 2.73 13.11
N ASP A 48 -1.61 3.51 12.24
CA ASP A 48 -2.93 3.15 11.71
C ASP A 48 -2.86 1.84 10.93
N VAL A 49 -1.90 1.75 10.02
CA VAL A 49 -1.76 0.56 9.16
C VAL A 49 -1.29 -0.67 9.95
N GLN A 50 -0.45 -0.52 10.97
CA GLN A 50 -0.10 -1.61 11.88
C GLN A 50 -1.33 -2.21 12.54
N ARG A 51 -2.21 -1.38 13.09
CA ARG A 51 -3.46 -1.84 13.74
C ARG A 51 -4.40 -2.55 12.78
N ASN A 52 -4.32 -2.23 11.49
CA ASN A 52 -5.06 -2.93 10.45
C ASN A 52 -4.45 -4.31 10.14
N ILE A 53 -3.13 -4.51 10.24
CA ILE A 53 -2.52 -5.86 10.23
C ILE A 53 -2.87 -6.62 11.51
N GLU A 54 -2.63 -6.02 12.68
CA GLU A 54 -2.78 -6.66 14.00
C GLU A 54 -4.17 -7.28 14.13
N ARG A 55 -5.21 -6.52 13.79
CA ARG A 55 -6.61 -6.99 13.76
C ARG A 55 -6.84 -8.24 12.88
N LEU A 56 -6.18 -8.31 11.73
CA LEU A 56 -6.29 -9.43 10.80
C LEU A 56 -5.47 -10.64 11.26
N GLN A 57 -4.35 -10.40 11.95
CA GLN A 57 -3.59 -11.45 12.64
C GLN A 57 -4.34 -11.98 13.87
N GLU A 58 -4.99 -11.12 14.66
CA GLU A 58 -5.81 -11.47 15.81
C GLU A 58 -7.00 -12.36 15.42
N LEU A 59 -7.63 -12.13 14.27
CA LEU A 59 -8.66 -13.03 13.74
C LEU A 59 -8.06 -14.32 13.18
N TYR A 60 -6.97 -14.26 12.40
CA TYR A 60 -6.29 -15.45 11.90
C TYR A 60 -5.87 -16.41 13.03
N LEU A 61 -5.30 -15.89 14.13
CA LEU A 61 -4.81 -16.68 15.25
C LEU A 61 -5.91 -17.32 16.11
N GLN A 62 -7.18 -16.93 15.96
CA GLN A 62 -8.30 -17.61 16.63
C GLN A 62 -8.61 -18.98 16.01
N ASP A 63 -8.48 -19.10 14.69
CA ASP A 63 -8.57 -20.37 13.96
C ASP A 63 -7.87 -20.22 12.58
N PRO A 64 -6.57 -20.58 12.49
CA PRO A 64 -5.80 -20.50 11.25
C PRO A 64 -6.34 -21.38 10.10
N SER A 65 -7.17 -22.39 10.41
CA SER A 65 -7.75 -23.27 9.39
C SER A 65 -9.01 -22.67 8.77
N LYS A 66 -9.82 -21.96 9.58
CA LYS A 66 -11.07 -21.33 9.17
C LYS A 66 -10.86 -19.92 8.63
N TYR A 67 -10.07 -19.08 9.31
CA TYR A 67 -9.81 -17.69 8.89
C TYR A 67 -8.61 -17.62 7.92
N SER A 68 -8.59 -18.60 7.02
CA SER A 68 -7.51 -18.94 6.09
C SER A 68 -7.45 -18.06 4.84
N THR A 69 -8.44 -17.19 4.65
CA THR A 69 -8.52 -16.21 3.56
C THR A 69 -9.16 -14.91 4.04
N LEU A 70 -8.88 -13.80 3.34
CA LEU A 70 -9.54 -12.52 3.60
C LEU A 70 -11.07 -12.62 3.45
N THR A 71 -11.54 -13.42 2.48
CA THR A 71 -12.97 -13.70 2.28
C THR A 71 -13.60 -14.36 3.51
N ALA A 72 -12.97 -15.39 4.08
CA ALA A 72 -13.47 -16.06 5.28
C ALA A 72 -13.49 -15.16 6.52
N MET A 73 -12.56 -14.20 6.63
CA MET A 73 -12.58 -13.17 7.68
C MET A 73 -13.79 -12.23 7.53
N VAL A 74 -14.07 -11.76 6.31
CA VAL A 74 -15.20 -10.86 6.03
C VAL A 74 -16.55 -11.58 6.10
N GLU A 75 -16.61 -12.85 5.71
CA GLU A 75 -17.81 -13.69 5.84
C GLU A 75 -18.16 -13.92 7.32
N LYS A 76 -17.17 -14.25 8.17
CA LYS A 76 -17.36 -14.31 9.63
C LYS A 76 -17.93 -12.99 10.19
N GLU A 77 -17.40 -11.85 9.78
CA GLU A 77 -17.92 -10.55 10.25
C GLU A 77 -19.29 -10.17 9.66
N ALA A 78 -19.65 -10.70 8.49
CA ALA A 78 -20.97 -10.54 7.91
C ALA A 78 -22.01 -11.37 8.69
N ASP A 79 -21.68 -12.62 9.03
CA ASP A 79 -22.50 -13.52 9.85
C ASP A 79 -22.71 -12.95 11.27
N ASP A 80 -21.65 -12.43 11.89
CA ASP A 80 -21.70 -11.74 13.19
C ASP A 80 -22.46 -10.39 13.14
N GLY A 81 -22.81 -9.88 11.95
CA GLY A 81 -23.36 -8.53 11.75
C GLY A 81 -22.39 -7.39 12.08
N THR A 82 -21.09 -7.67 12.19
CA THR A 82 -20.03 -6.74 12.63
C THR A 82 -19.26 -6.07 11.51
N VAL A 83 -19.41 -6.52 10.25
CA VAL A 83 -18.64 -6.14 9.05
C VAL A 83 -18.53 -4.61 8.77
N ARG A 84 -19.36 -3.77 9.39
CA ARG A 84 -19.32 -2.30 9.27
C ARG A 84 -18.83 -1.54 10.50
N LYS A 85 -18.55 -2.22 11.64
CA LYS A 85 -17.97 -1.59 12.84
C LYS A 85 -16.64 -0.92 12.52
N ALA A 86 -16.29 0.16 13.22
CA ALA A 86 -15.09 0.96 12.94
C ALA A 86 -13.78 0.15 13.02
N ASP A 87 -13.79 -0.86 13.87
CA ASP A 87 -12.74 -1.80 14.25
C ASP A 87 -12.92 -3.19 13.63
N SER A 88 -13.58 -3.31 12.47
CA SER A 88 -13.76 -4.57 11.75
C SER A 88 -12.56 -4.94 10.86
N CYS A 89 -12.32 -6.24 10.70
CA CYS A 89 -11.36 -6.83 9.75
C CYS A 89 -11.69 -6.40 8.31
N ALA A 90 -12.97 -6.35 7.97
CA ALA A 90 -13.49 -5.82 6.72
C ALA A 90 -13.07 -4.37 6.45
N ARG A 91 -13.09 -3.49 7.46
CA ARG A 91 -12.56 -2.12 7.33
C ARG A 91 -11.04 -2.08 7.26
N ALA A 92 -10.35 -2.94 8.02
CA ALA A 92 -8.90 -3.06 7.91
C ALA A 92 -8.50 -3.41 6.46
N ILE A 93 -9.04 -4.51 5.90
CA ILE A 93 -8.79 -4.92 4.52
C ILE A 93 -9.05 -3.77 3.53
N LEU A 94 -10.19 -3.07 3.64
CA LEU A 94 -10.51 -1.93 2.79
C LEU A 94 -9.44 -0.82 2.80
N TRP A 95 -8.90 -0.46 3.96
CA TRP A 95 -7.86 0.57 4.06
C TRP A 95 -6.47 0.07 3.65
N LEU A 96 -6.19 -1.22 3.85
CA LEU A 96 -4.97 -1.86 3.35
C LEU A 96 -4.96 -1.89 1.82
N THR A 97 -6.04 -2.35 1.17
CA THR A 97 -6.17 -2.38 -0.30
C THR A 97 -6.00 -0.97 -0.88
N ARG A 98 -6.68 0.05 -0.35
CA ARG A 98 -6.54 1.43 -0.82
C ARG A 98 -5.14 2.03 -0.61
N SER A 99 -4.40 1.55 0.40
CA SER A 99 -3.00 1.94 0.60
C SER A 99 -2.07 1.23 -0.40
N MET A 100 -2.41 0.01 -0.82
CA MET A 100 -1.72 -0.69 -1.91
C MET A 100 -2.05 -0.05 -3.27
N ASP A 101 -3.31 0.32 -3.54
CA ASP A 101 -3.71 1.07 -4.75
C ASP A 101 -2.90 2.36 -4.90
N PHE A 102 -2.77 3.12 -3.81
CA PHE A 102 -1.91 4.32 -3.74
C PHE A 102 -0.43 3.99 -4.03
N THR A 103 0.08 2.89 -3.46
CA THR A 103 1.48 2.47 -3.64
C THR A 103 1.76 2.07 -5.08
N VAL A 104 0.88 1.30 -5.72
CA VAL A 104 0.95 0.94 -7.15
C VAL A 104 0.92 2.21 -8.01
N ALA A 105 -0.05 3.09 -7.79
CA ALA A 105 -0.19 4.34 -8.54
C ALA A 105 1.00 5.29 -8.38
N LEU A 106 1.71 5.27 -7.24
CA LEU A 106 2.95 6.03 -7.04
C LEU A 106 4.14 5.40 -7.77
N LEU A 107 4.29 4.07 -7.70
CA LEU A 107 5.40 3.38 -8.35
C LEU A 107 5.31 3.48 -9.89
N GLN A 108 4.12 3.28 -10.48
CA GLN A 108 3.91 3.46 -11.92
C GLN A 108 4.17 4.89 -12.39
N ARG A 109 3.95 5.89 -11.52
CA ARG A 109 4.27 7.29 -11.81
C ARG A 109 5.77 7.56 -11.77
N LEU A 110 6.49 7.01 -10.80
CA LEU A 110 7.94 7.09 -10.73
C LEU A 110 8.64 6.36 -11.88
N GLU A 111 8.06 5.24 -12.32
CA GLU A 111 8.49 4.53 -13.53
C GLU A 111 8.33 5.40 -14.78
N LYS A 112 7.11 5.92 -15.04
CA LYS A 112 6.81 6.73 -16.22
C LYS A 112 7.58 8.06 -16.27
N GLU A 113 7.72 8.73 -15.13
CA GLU A 113 8.50 9.97 -15.02
C GLU A 113 9.91 9.83 -15.61
N GLU A 114 10.55 8.69 -15.35
CA GLU A 114 11.94 8.45 -15.71
C GLU A 114 12.05 7.80 -17.12
N GLU A 115 10.95 7.24 -17.66
CA GLU A 115 10.82 7.00 -19.11
C GLU A 115 10.82 8.32 -19.88
N GLU A 116 10.06 9.31 -19.43
CA GLU A 116 9.96 10.63 -20.09
C GLU A 116 11.26 11.46 -19.93
N GLU A 117 12.11 11.15 -18.95
CA GLU A 117 13.46 11.72 -18.83
C GLU A 117 14.52 10.99 -19.66
N GLU A 118 14.37 9.68 -19.91
CA GLU A 118 15.23 8.95 -20.87
C GLU A 118 14.89 9.28 -22.34
N GLU A 119 13.63 9.67 -22.65
CA GLU A 119 13.19 10.03 -24.01
C GLU A 119 13.38 11.52 -24.37
N GLU A 120 13.17 12.47 -23.44
CA GLU A 120 13.35 13.92 -23.69
C GLU A 120 14.29 14.60 -22.66
N GLU A 121 15.60 14.64 -22.96
CA GLU A 121 16.59 15.37 -22.17
C GLU A 121 16.21 16.87 -22.02
N GLY A 122 15.79 17.26 -20.81
CA GLY A 122 15.42 18.64 -20.47
C GLY A 122 13.93 18.91 -20.26
N SER A 123 13.11 17.87 -20.10
CA SER A 123 11.70 17.97 -19.71
C SER A 123 11.47 18.61 -18.31
N ASP A 124 10.28 19.19 -18.10
CA ASP A 124 9.87 19.82 -16.83
C ASP A 124 9.53 18.77 -15.75
N GLN A 125 10.57 18.26 -15.09
CA GLN A 125 10.50 17.17 -14.09
C GLN A 125 9.47 17.42 -12.97
N GLN A 126 8.58 16.46 -12.73
CA GLN A 126 7.70 16.44 -11.57
C GLN A 126 8.46 16.14 -10.28
N SER A 127 8.31 17.02 -9.29
CA SER A 127 8.78 16.73 -7.93
C SER A 127 8.05 15.52 -7.34
N LEU A 128 8.70 14.79 -6.43
CA LEU A 128 8.07 13.68 -5.71
C LEU A 128 6.77 14.07 -4.98
N ALA A 129 6.66 15.32 -4.54
CA ALA A 129 5.43 15.84 -3.95
C ALA A 129 4.27 15.90 -4.95
N GLN A 130 4.51 16.22 -6.22
CA GLN A 130 3.50 16.16 -7.30
C GLN A 130 3.12 14.72 -7.61
N LEU A 131 4.11 13.84 -7.81
CA LEU A 131 3.88 12.41 -8.07
C LEU A 131 3.05 11.74 -6.96
N VAL A 132 3.35 12.06 -5.70
CA VAL A 132 2.60 11.57 -4.53
C VAL A 132 1.21 12.23 -4.40
N GLU A 133 1.06 13.52 -4.71
CA GLU A 133 -0.28 14.14 -4.72
C GLU A 133 -1.15 13.54 -5.82
N ASP A 134 -0.61 13.25 -7.00
CA ASP A 134 -1.35 12.69 -8.12
C ASP A 134 -1.69 11.21 -7.94
N ALA A 135 -0.79 10.43 -7.33
CA ALA A 135 -1.12 9.09 -6.82
C ALA A 135 -2.24 9.16 -5.77
N TYR A 136 -2.17 10.12 -4.83
CA TYR A 136 -3.17 10.32 -3.79
C TYR A 136 -4.54 10.73 -4.35
N LYS A 137 -4.59 11.64 -5.34
CA LYS A 137 -5.81 12.13 -6.01
C LYS A 137 -6.66 11.00 -6.59
N VAL A 138 -6.04 9.97 -7.18
CA VAL A 138 -6.76 8.86 -7.84
C VAL A 138 -7.13 7.71 -6.89
N SER A 139 -6.37 7.50 -5.81
CA SER A 139 -6.49 6.33 -4.94
C SER A 139 -7.26 6.60 -3.63
N LEU A 140 -6.61 7.28 -2.67
CA LEU A 140 -7.12 7.50 -1.32
C LEU A 140 -8.02 8.74 -1.21
N LYS A 141 -7.79 9.77 -2.03
CA LYS A 141 -8.51 11.05 -1.96
C LYS A 141 -10.04 10.94 -2.08
N PRO A 142 -10.63 10.08 -2.93
CA PRO A 142 -12.09 9.92 -3.00
C PRO A 142 -12.71 9.42 -1.68
N TRP A 143 -11.93 8.72 -0.86
CA TRP A 143 -12.37 8.05 0.37
C TRP A 143 -12.02 8.80 1.65
N HIS A 144 -11.06 9.73 1.57
CA HIS A 144 -10.61 10.53 2.71
C HIS A 144 -11.62 11.64 3.05
N GLY A 145 -12.09 11.63 4.30
CA GLY A 145 -12.76 12.75 4.95
C GLY A 145 -11.87 14.00 5.03
N TRP A 146 -12.41 15.09 5.57
CA TRP A 146 -11.70 16.37 5.59
C TRP A 146 -10.45 16.33 6.49
N ILE A 147 -10.50 15.57 7.59
CA ILE A 147 -9.38 15.37 8.52
C ILE A 147 -8.24 14.62 7.82
N SER A 148 -8.54 13.44 7.25
CA SER A 148 -7.57 12.62 6.50
C SER A 148 -7.03 13.34 5.26
N SER A 149 -7.80 14.27 4.68
CA SER A 149 -7.35 15.15 3.58
C SER A 149 -6.38 16.23 4.05
N ALA A 150 -6.64 16.85 5.21
CA ALA A 150 -5.78 17.88 5.79
C ALA A 150 -4.44 17.29 6.26
N ALA A 151 -4.46 16.11 6.88
CA ALA A 151 -3.27 15.37 7.27
C ALA A 151 -2.36 15.06 6.06
N CYS A 152 -2.94 14.62 4.94
CA CYS A 152 -2.20 14.39 3.70
C CYS A 152 -1.53 15.66 3.17
N LYS A 153 -2.22 16.82 3.18
CA LYS A 153 -1.63 18.11 2.79
C LYS A 153 -0.47 18.58 3.67
N ILE A 154 -0.38 18.10 4.91
CA ILE A 154 0.78 18.33 5.79
C ILE A 154 1.89 17.33 5.47
N ALA A 155 1.55 16.05 5.29
CA ALA A 155 2.48 15.00 4.91
C ALA A 155 3.26 15.31 3.62
N LEU A 156 2.61 15.87 2.59
CA LEU A 156 3.23 16.28 1.33
C LEU A 156 4.41 17.26 1.52
N LYS A 157 4.42 18.06 2.58
CA LYS A 157 5.49 19.04 2.89
C LYS A 157 6.72 18.42 3.58
N LEU A 158 6.66 17.12 3.88
CA LEU A 158 7.69 16.36 4.60
C LEU A 158 8.28 15.22 3.74
N ILE A 159 7.89 15.20 2.47
CA ILE A 159 8.40 14.28 1.45
C ILE A 159 9.77 14.80 0.99
N PRO A 160 10.80 13.93 0.87
CA PRO A 160 12.13 14.32 0.40
C PRO A 160 12.15 14.65 -1.09
N GLU A 161 13.30 15.11 -1.59
CA GLU A 161 13.55 15.25 -3.03
C GLU A 161 13.46 13.89 -3.75
N ARG A 162 13.06 13.91 -5.04
CA ARG A 162 12.83 12.68 -5.82
C ARG A 162 14.09 11.80 -5.86
N ALA A 163 15.25 12.37 -6.19
CA ALA A 163 16.53 11.67 -6.22
C ALA A 163 16.90 10.98 -4.89
N ILE A 164 16.58 11.58 -3.73
CA ILE A 164 16.84 11.01 -2.41
C ILE A 164 15.97 9.76 -2.18
N PHE A 165 14.67 9.85 -2.48
CA PHE A 165 13.71 8.76 -2.36
C PHE A 165 14.03 7.60 -3.32
N VAL A 166 14.36 7.94 -4.56
CA VAL A 166 14.79 7.03 -5.62
C VAL A 166 16.06 6.30 -5.22
N GLY A 167 17.08 7.00 -4.73
CA GLY A 167 18.29 6.38 -4.18
C GLY A 167 17.99 5.40 -3.04
N TRP A 168 16.95 5.64 -2.24
CA TRP A 168 16.49 4.68 -1.23
C TRP A 168 15.75 3.46 -1.84
N LEU A 169 15.06 3.61 -2.98
CA LEU A 169 14.41 2.52 -3.72
C LEU A 169 15.38 1.70 -4.61
N MET A 170 16.50 2.28 -5.03
CA MET A 170 17.60 1.57 -5.71
C MET A 170 18.51 0.85 -4.69
N GLY A 171 18.73 1.48 -3.54
CA GLY A 171 19.69 1.00 -2.54
C GLY A 171 21.12 1.00 -3.09
N GLU A 172 21.89 -0.03 -2.78
CA GLU A 172 23.30 -0.14 -3.20
C GLU A 172 23.48 -0.58 -4.68
N ASN A 173 22.39 -0.95 -5.38
CA ASN A 173 22.44 -1.37 -6.79
C ASN A 173 22.16 -0.20 -7.75
N GLN A 174 23.15 0.14 -8.57
CA GLN A 174 23.21 1.38 -9.34
C GLN A 174 22.64 1.27 -10.77
N SER A 175 21.34 1.00 -10.94
CA SER A 175 20.67 1.27 -12.23
C SER A 175 19.16 1.45 -12.11
N TYR A 176 18.63 2.46 -12.80
CA TYR A 176 17.20 2.74 -12.87
C TYR A 176 16.43 1.64 -13.62
N SER A 177 17.02 1.11 -14.70
CA SER A 177 16.47 -0.02 -15.46
C SER A 177 16.11 -1.23 -14.59
N LEU A 178 16.88 -1.50 -13.52
CA LEU A 178 16.58 -2.55 -12.56
C LEU A 178 15.42 -2.18 -11.64
N LEU A 179 15.34 -0.92 -11.19
CA LEU A 179 14.22 -0.43 -10.38
C LEU A 179 12.90 -0.50 -11.15
N LYS A 180 12.89 -0.04 -12.40
CA LYS A 180 11.75 -0.18 -13.33
C LYS A 180 11.28 -1.64 -13.43
N VAL A 181 12.19 -2.55 -13.77
CA VAL A 181 11.90 -3.98 -13.88
C VAL A 181 11.48 -4.63 -12.53
N GLU A 182 11.81 -4.04 -11.38
CA GLU A 182 11.27 -4.44 -10.07
C GLU A 182 9.87 -3.84 -9.79
N ILE A 183 9.57 -2.63 -10.29
CA ILE A 183 8.23 -2.00 -10.26
C ILE A 183 7.27 -2.81 -11.14
N GLU A 184 7.57 -3.01 -12.43
CA GLU A 184 6.77 -3.78 -13.38
C GLU A 184 6.29 -5.12 -12.76
N LYS A 185 7.25 -5.89 -12.22
CA LYS A 185 7.01 -7.20 -11.63
C LYS A 185 6.21 -7.13 -10.34
N LEU A 186 6.37 -6.08 -9.54
CA LEU A 186 5.57 -5.87 -8.33
C LEU A 186 4.11 -5.52 -8.69
N VAL A 187 3.90 -4.64 -9.67
CA VAL A 187 2.56 -4.26 -10.15
C VAL A 187 1.85 -5.46 -10.77
N GLN A 188 2.51 -6.19 -11.68
CA GLN A 188 1.98 -7.42 -12.29
C GLN A 188 1.65 -8.51 -11.25
N LEU A 189 2.43 -8.60 -10.17
CA LEU A 189 2.15 -9.53 -9.07
C LEU A 189 0.96 -9.08 -8.22
N LEU A 190 0.84 -7.79 -7.93
CA LEU A 190 -0.17 -7.26 -7.01
C LEU A 190 -1.56 -7.12 -7.65
N GLN A 191 -1.65 -6.67 -8.90
CA GLN A 191 -2.92 -6.25 -9.50
C GLN A 191 -4.04 -7.31 -9.39
N PRO A 192 -3.82 -8.60 -9.72
CA PRO A 192 -4.88 -9.61 -9.60
C PRO A 192 -5.41 -9.79 -8.17
N PHE A 193 -4.54 -9.69 -7.15
CA PHE A 193 -4.96 -9.77 -5.75
C PHE A 193 -5.74 -8.52 -5.33
N LEU A 194 -5.38 -7.33 -5.83
CA LEU A 194 -6.15 -6.12 -5.56
C LEU A 194 -7.53 -6.19 -6.21
N ASP A 195 -7.61 -6.66 -7.46
CA ASP A 195 -8.88 -6.85 -8.19
C ASP A 195 -9.81 -7.84 -7.46
N ASP A 196 -9.29 -8.99 -7.03
CA ASP A 196 -10.03 -9.99 -6.22
C ASP A 196 -10.55 -9.39 -4.90
N ILE A 197 -9.71 -8.61 -4.20
CA ILE A 197 -10.09 -7.99 -2.93
C ILE A 197 -11.12 -6.87 -3.14
N HIS A 198 -10.99 -6.06 -4.20
CA HIS A 198 -11.99 -5.04 -4.57
C HIS A 198 -13.34 -5.68 -4.92
N ALA A 199 -13.34 -6.77 -5.68
CA ALA A 199 -14.55 -7.54 -5.98
C ALA A 199 -15.20 -8.12 -4.72
N MET A 200 -14.41 -8.65 -3.79
CA MET A 200 -14.88 -9.11 -2.48
C MET A 200 -15.47 -7.96 -1.64
N LEU A 201 -14.78 -6.82 -1.54
CA LEU A 201 -15.28 -5.65 -0.80
C LEU A 201 -16.58 -5.08 -1.42
N ALA A 202 -16.75 -5.16 -2.74
CA ALA A 202 -17.98 -4.81 -3.44
C ALA A 202 -19.13 -5.80 -3.15
N LYS A 203 -18.86 -7.13 -3.11
CA LYS A 203 -19.85 -8.18 -2.72
C LYS A 203 -20.50 -7.85 -1.37
N PHE A 204 -19.73 -7.39 -0.40
CA PHE A 204 -20.23 -7.01 0.94
C PHE A 204 -20.71 -5.55 1.06
N LYS A 205 -20.63 -4.75 -0.01
CA LYS A 205 -20.97 -3.30 -0.06
C LYS A 205 -20.16 -2.49 0.94
N LEU A 206 -18.83 -2.68 0.91
CA LEU A 206 -17.82 -2.01 1.74
C LEU A 206 -17.00 -1.00 0.94
N ASP A 207 -16.90 -1.22 -0.38
CA ASP A 207 -16.26 -0.38 -1.40
C ASP A 207 -16.46 1.13 -1.21
N ARG A 208 -17.67 1.56 -0.79
CA ARG A 208 -18.04 2.98 -0.64
C ARG A 208 -17.79 3.60 0.74
N LEU A 209 -17.30 2.83 1.72
CA LEU A 209 -17.06 3.36 3.07
C LEU A 209 -15.93 4.40 3.06
N LYS A 210 -16.14 5.55 3.68
CA LYS A 210 -15.15 6.64 3.80
C LYS A 210 -14.51 6.69 5.20
N SER A 211 -13.47 7.50 5.34
CA SER A 211 -13.07 8.02 6.66
C SER A 211 -13.93 9.23 7.03
N THR A 212 -13.97 9.53 8.32
CA THR A 212 -14.59 10.74 8.91
C THR A 212 -13.69 11.96 8.73
#